data_AF-A0A1H0GJY1-F1
#
_entry.id   AF-A0A1H0GJY1-F1
#
_cell.length_a   1.000
_cell.length_b   1.000
_cell.length_c   1.000
_cell.angle_alpha   90.00
_cell.angle_beta   90.00
_cell.angle_gamma   90.00
#
_symmetry.space_group_name_H-M   'P 1'
#
loop_
_entity.id
_entity.type
_entity.pdbx_description
1 polymer ?
#
loop_
_entity_poly.entity_id
_entity_poly.type
_entity_poly.pdbx_seq_one_letter_code
_entity_poly.pdbx_strand_id
1 'polypeptide(L)'
;MKSNLYLKAVLTIIAINLTLLTIKELHLIPTANASVPLPKREMPAANYGLVPVNEDGSINVRIKNSDVLDVQIRGINRGLMFSWDAIRTR
;
A
#
# COMPACT_ATOMS: atom_id res chain seq x y z
N MET A 1 -60.02 10.65 -2.72
CA MET A 1 -58.98 10.64 -1.66
C MET A 1 -58.17 9.33 -1.57
N LYS A 2 -58.34 8.33 -2.46
CA LYS A 2 -57.58 7.05 -2.43
C LYS A 2 -56.17 7.13 -3.05
N SER A 3 -55.94 8.00 -4.05
CA SER A 3 -54.62 8.13 -4.69
C SER A 3 -53.55 8.67 -3.73
N ASN A 4 -53.97 9.45 -2.73
CA ASN A 4 -53.07 10.06 -1.76
C ASN A 4 -52.42 8.99 -0.86
N LEU A 5 -53.12 7.89 -0.58
CA LEU A 5 -52.58 6.77 0.20
C LEU A 5 -51.57 5.96 -0.63
N TYR A 6 -51.90 5.70 -1.91
CA TYR A 6 -51.01 5.00 -2.83
C TYR A 6 -49.71 5.78 -3.07
N LEU A 7 -49.83 7.07 -3.35
CA LEU A 7 -48.66 7.93 -3.58
C LEU A 7 -47.79 8.06 -2.32
N LYS A 8 -48.39 8.17 -1.14
CA LYS A 8 -47.66 8.13 0.13
C LYS A 8 -46.97 6.79 0.36
N ALA A 9 -47.59 5.65 0.03
CA ALA A 9 -46.98 4.34 0.17
C ALA A 9 -45.77 4.17 -0.75
N VAL A 10 -45.91 4.52 -2.04
CA VAL A 10 -44.82 4.47 -3.02
C VAL A 10 -43.69 5.42 -2.63
N LEU A 11 -44.01 6.65 -2.22
CA LEU A 11 -43.00 7.62 -1.78
C LEU A 11 -42.23 7.13 -0.55
N THR A 12 -42.91 6.50 0.40
CA THR A 12 -42.27 5.91 1.58
C THR A 12 -41.29 4.80 1.18
N ILE A 13 -41.69 3.91 0.26
CA ILE A 13 -40.83 2.82 -0.21
C ILE A 13 -39.58 3.37 -0.93
N ILE A 14 -39.74 4.37 -1.80
CA ILE A 14 -38.62 5.02 -2.48
C ILE A 14 -37.70 5.71 -1.48
N ALA A 15 -38.25 6.42 -0.49
CA ALA A 15 -37.47 7.09 0.54
C ALA A 15 -36.64 6.11 1.39
N ILE A 16 -37.20 4.94 1.74
CA ILE A 16 -36.48 3.87 2.46
C ILE A 16 -35.32 3.31 1.63
N ASN A 17 -35.58 2.99 0.36
CA ASN A 17 -34.52 2.49 -0.53
C ASN A 17 -33.41 3.52 -0.74
N LEU A 18 -33.77 4.80 -0.90
CA LEU A 18 -32.79 5.87 -1.00
C LEU A 18 -31.97 5.98 0.28
N THR A 19 -32.60 6.02 1.46
CA THR A 19 -31.87 6.13 2.74
C THR A 19 -30.89 4.97 2.96
N LEU A 20 -31.27 3.74 2.62
CA LEU A 20 -30.36 2.60 2.68
C LEU A 20 -29.19 2.73 1.70
N LEU A 21 -29.43 3.24 0.49
CA LEU A 21 -28.38 3.49 -0.50
C LEU A 21 -27.43 4.60 -0.02
N THR A 22 -27.96 5.71 0.53
CA THR A 22 -27.13 6.79 1.05
C THR A 22 -26.25 6.33 2.21
N ILE A 23 -26.77 5.50 3.12
CA ILE A 23 -25.98 4.95 4.23
C ILE A 23 -24.83 4.09 3.71
N LYS A 24 -25.04 3.30 2.64
CA LYS A 24 -23.98 2.50 2.00
C LYS A 24 -22.92 3.36 1.32
N GLU A 25 -23.33 4.40 0.62
CA GLU A 25 -22.44 5.34 -0.10
C GLU A 25 -21.75 6.35 0.83
N LEU A 26 -22.24 6.54 2.07
CA LEU A 26 -21.66 7.51 2.99
C LEU A 26 -20.27 7.11 3.53
N HIS A 27 -19.72 5.94 3.14
CA HIS A 27 -18.38 5.45 3.52
C HIS A 27 -18.04 5.72 5.01
N LEU A 28 -19.04 5.66 5.91
CA LEU A 28 -18.88 5.93 7.35
C LEU A 28 -17.88 4.97 8.00
N ILE A 29 -17.78 3.78 7.42
CA ILE A 29 -16.71 2.83 7.68
C ILE A 29 -15.75 2.96 6.49
N PRO A 30 -14.52 3.45 6.68
CA PRO A 30 -13.54 3.49 5.60
C PRO A 30 -13.28 2.05 5.15
N THR A 31 -13.81 1.69 4.00
CA THR A 31 -13.40 0.49 3.29
C THR A 31 -11.92 0.70 2.95
N ALA A 32 -11.05 -0.12 3.53
CA ALA A 32 -9.63 -0.18 3.16
C ALA A 32 -9.53 -0.68 1.71
N ASN A 33 -9.84 0.19 0.77
CA ASN A 33 -9.65 -0.04 -0.65
C ASN A 33 -8.14 0.02 -0.89
N ALA A 34 -7.47 -1.12 -0.73
CA ALA A 34 -6.15 -1.35 -1.29
C ALA A 34 -6.25 -1.55 -2.82
N SER A 35 -7.06 -0.74 -3.51
CA SER A 35 -6.94 -0.54 -4.95
C SER A 35 -5.97 0.62 -5.15
N VAL A 36 -4.74 0.41 -4.69
CA VAL A 36 -3.61 1.13 -5.25
C VAL A 36 -3.26 0.34 -6.50
N PRO A 37 -3.64 0.76 -7.73
CA PRO A 37 -2.84 0.32 -8.86
C PRO A 37 -1.43 0.78 -8.50
N LEU A 38 -0.51 -0.17 -8.28
CA LEU A 38 0.89 0.11 -7.97
C LEU A 38 1.28 1.31 -8.84
N PRO A 39 1.47 2.51 -8.27
CA PRO A 39 1.81 3.66 -9.09
C PRO A 39 3.08 3.23 -9.78
N LYS A 40 3.04 3.21 -11.12
CA LYS A 40 4.23 3.13 -11.93
C LYS A 40 5.17 4.15 -11.29
N ARG A 41 6.22 3.64 -10.63
CA ARG A 41 7.03 4.35 -9.62
C ARG A 41 7.47 5.70 -10.17
N GLU A 42 6.70 6.73 -9.91
CA GLU A 42 7.20 8.08 -9.77
C GLU A 42 7.13 8.35 -8.28
N MET A 43 8.02 7.64 -7.57
CA MET A 43 8.35 8.01 -6.21
C MET A 43 8.87 9.45 -6.26
N PRO A 44 8.36 10.38 -5.43
CA PRO A 44 8.99 11.69 -5.26
C PRO A 44 10.46 11.42 -4.96
N ALA A 45 11.39 12.26 -5.47
CA ALA A 45 12.85 12.09 -5.39
C ALA A 45 13.33 11.61 -4.01
N ALA A 46 13.21 10.32 -3.78
CA ALA A 46 13.43 9.68 -2.52
C ALA A 46 14.89 9.29 -2.60
N ASN A 47 15.70 9.83 -1.70
CA ASN A 47 17.12 9.48 -1.57
C ASN A 47 17.30 8.02 -1.09
N TYR A 48 16.27 7.18 -1.17
CA TYR A 48 16.26 5.78 -0.77
C TYR A 48 15.51 4.93 -1.80
N GLY A 49 16.10 3.78 -2.14
CA GLY A 49 15.43 2.75 -2.94
C GLY A 49 14.76 1.73 -2.03
N LEU A 50 13.52 1.36 -2.33
CA LEU A 50 12.90 0.19 -1.69
C LEU A 50 13.49 -1.09 -2.30
N VAL A 51 14.14 -1.90 -1.46
CA VAL A 51 14.69 -3.21 -1.83
C VAL A 51 13.79 -4.30 -1.27
N PRO A 52 13.31 -5.25 -2.10
CA PRO A 52 12.51 -6.37 -1.62
C PRO A 52 13.38 -7.31 -0.77
N VAL A 53 12.75 -7.90 0.24
CA VAL A 53 13.34 -8.94 1.09
C VAL A 53 12.95 -10.30 0.54
N ASN A 54 13.91 -11.21 0.45
CA ASN A 54 13.68 -12.59 0.02
C ASN A 54 12.92 -13.38 1.10
N GLU A 55 12.37 -14.55 0.74
CA GLU A 55 11.60 -15.39 1.67
C GLU A 55 12.43 -15.90 2.87
N ASP A 56 13.73 -16.04 2.68
CA ASP A 56 14.71 -16.42 3.72
C ASP A 56 15.15 -15.23 4.59
N GLY A 57 14.60 -14.03 4.36
CA GLY A 57 14.96 -12.80 5.07
C GLY A 57 16.24 -12.13 4.56
N SER A 58 16.87 -12.65 3.50
CA SER A 58 18.07 -12.06 2.92
C SER A 58 17.76 -10.87 1.98
N ILE A 59 18.76 -10.02 1.74
CA ILE A 59 18.67 -8.88 0.83
C ILE A 59 19.86 -8.92 -0.14
N ASN A 60 19.57 -9.07 -1.44
CA ASN A 60 20.58 -9.08 -2.50
C ASN A 60 20.50 -7.81 -3.35
N VAL A 61 21.55 -6.99 -3.32
CA VAL A 61 21.62 -5.73 -4.08
C VAL A 61 22.79 -5.77 -5.06
N ARG A 62 22.54 -5.47 -6.33
CA ARG A 62 23.58 -5.27 -7.34
C ARG A 62 23.62 -3.82 -7.77
N ILE A 63 24.72 -3.14 -7.49
CA ILE A 63 24.97 -1.75 -7.90
C ILE A 63 25.90 -1.80 -9.13
N LYS A 64 25.46 -1.21 -10.25
CA LYS A 64 26.19 -1.28 -11.53
C LYS A 64 27.09 -0.06 -11.79
N ASN A 65 26.82 1.08 -11.16
CA ASN A 65 27.51 2.33 -11.44
C ASN A 65 27.74 3.11 -10.15
N SER A 66 28.77 2.73 -9.39
CA SER A 66 29.22 3.46 -8.20
C SER A 66 30.73 3.32 -8.08
N ASP A 67 31.45 4.44 -8.09
CA ASP A 67 32.89 4.45 -7.84
C ASP A 67 33.22 4.11 -6.39
N VAL A 68 32.40 4.57 -5.45
CA VAL A 68 32.53 4.32 -4.00
C VAL A 68 31.16 4.04 -3.41
N LEU A 69 31.07 2.98 -2.59
CA LEU A 69 29.86 2.59 -1.88
C LEU A 69 30.06 2.81 -0.38
N ASP A 70 29.33 3.75 0.21
CA ASP A 70 29.25 3.95 1.67
C ASP A 70 28.05 3.19 2.23
N VAL A 71 28.27 2.37 3.25
CA VAL A 71 27.26 1.50 3.87
C VAL A 71 27.28 1.70 5.38
N GLN A 72 26.15 2.17 5.93
CA GLN A 72 25.99 2.36 7.37
C GLN A 72 25.00 1.34 7.95
N ILE A 73 25.49 0.46 8.82
CA ILE A 73 24.69 -0.58 9.50
C ILE A 73 24.46 -0.16 10.95
N ARG A 74 23.20 -0.01 11.36
CA ARG A 74 22.85 0.50 12.71
C ARG A 74 22.98 -0.54 13.83
N GLY A 75 22.92 -1.83 13.52
CA GLY A 75 23.01 -2.88 14.53
C GLY A 75 23.11 -4.26 13.93
N ILE A 76 23.92 -5.10 14.55
CA ILE A 76 24.05 -6.53 14.22
C ILE A 76 23.72 -7.28 15.50
N ASN A 77 22.65 -8.09 15.49
CA ASN A 77 22.33 -8.92 16.63
C ASN A 77 23.25 -10.15 16.63
N ARG A 78 23.84 -10.45 17.79
CA ARG A 78 25.00 -11.33 17.99
C ARG A 78 24.71 -12.77 17.56
N GLY A 79 25.22 -13.15 16.39
CA GLY A 79 25.21 -14.52 15.90
C GLY A 79 26.11 -14.64 14.68
N LEU A 80 27.42 -14.74 14.92
CA LEU A 80 28.49 -15.03 13.96
C LEU A 80 28.93 -13.88 13.02
N MET A 81 30.26 -13.72 13.03
CA MET A 81 31.17 -12.95 12.18
C MET A 81 30.56 -12.15 11.02
N PHE A 82 30.54 -10.82 11.15
CA PHE A 82 30.53 -9.93 9.99
C PHE A 82 31.86 -10.13 9.24
N SER A 83 31.78 -10.56 7.98
CA SER A 83 32.94 -10.67 7.10
C SER A 83 32.68 -9.80 5.88
N TRP A 84 33.61 -8.89 5.58
CA TRP A 84 33.60 -8.11 4.36
C TRP A 84 34.74 -8.65 3.50
N ASP A 85 34.40 -9.25 2.35
CA ASP A 85 35.37 -9.71 1.38
C ASP A 85 35.20 -8.91 0.08
N ALA A 86 36.28 -8.27 -0.34
CA ALA A 86 36.32 -7.49 -1.56
C ALA A 86 36.81 -8.39 -2.70
N ILE A 87 35.86 -9.05 -3.37
CA ILE A 87 36.18 -9.87 -4.54
C ILE A 87 36.27 -8.97 -5.76
N ARG A 88 37.50 -8.69 -6.21
CA ARG A 88 37.74 -7.98 -7.46
C ARG A 88 37.33 -8.87 -8.63
N THR A 89 36.16 -8.62 -9.21
CA THR A 89 35.75 -9.26 -10.46
C THR A 89 36.53 -8.61 -11.61
N ARG A 90 37.27 -9.42 -12.37
CA ARG A 90 38.03 -8.99 -13.55
C ARG A 90 37.11 -8.82 -14.75
#